data_AF-A0AAV2HV25-F1
#
_entry.id   AF-A0AAV2HV25-F1
#
_cell.length_a   1.000
_cell.length_b   1.000
_cell.length_c   1.000
_cell.angle_alpha   90.00
_cell.angle_beta   90.00
_cell.angle_gamma   90.00
#
_symmetry.space_group_name_H-M   'P 1'
#
loop_
_entity.id
_entity.type
_entity.pdbx_description
1 polymer ?
#
loop_
_entity_poly.entity_id
_entity_poly.type
_entity_poly.pdbx_seq_one_letter_code
_entity_poly.pdbx_strand_id
1 'polypeptide(L)'
;MYGEGVYTDSAFTFDTYKNKKDTLAALLGFVWRHGQSTDTGLGIDYMVENFLPQGRPNAAQLAIVITDGASQNPEKTALSAKTARDRGATVLAVGVGSSIDEVELNNIAGNPDRVLTASDYSKLNSIKHELIDLTCVGSEYKTNVFFALSAKHCSLN
;
A
#
# COMPACT_ATOMS: atom_id res chain seq x y z
N MET A 1 9.23 8.95 20.71
CA MET A 1 7.82 9.10 20.30
C MET A 1 7.71 8.43 18.94
N TYR A 2 7.11 7.25 18.94
CA TYR A 2 7.17 6.26 17.86
C TYR A 2 5.95 6.41 16.96
N GLY A 3 6.00 5.86 15.74
CA GLY A 3 4.79 5.63 14.96
C GLY A 3 4.01 4.46 15.52
N GLU A 4 3.27 4.68 16.61
CA GLU A 4 2.37 3.70 17.22
C GLU A 4 1.06 3.61 16.43
N GLY A 5 1.11 3.02 15.23
CA GLY A 5 -0.10 2.62 14.50
C GLY A 5 -0.42 3.47 13.27
N VAL A 6 -1.70 3.47 12.91
CA VAL A 6 -2.17 4.03 11.64
C VAL A 6 -2.55 5.50 11.79
N TYR A 7 -1.89 6.37 11.02
CA TYR A 7 -2.18 7.80 10.97
C TYR A 7 -3.40 8.09 10.10
N THR A 8 -4.57 8.11 10.73
CA THR A 8 -5.86 8.25 10.05
C THR A 8 -6.10 9.65 9.48
N ASP A 9 -5.35 10.66 9.93
CA ASP A 9 -5.36 12.02 9.39
C ASP A 9 -4.68 12.13 8.02
N SER A 10 -3.92 11.10 7.62
CA SER A 10 -3.32 10.95 6.27
C SER A 10 -4.04 9.87 5.46
N ALA A 11 -5.36 9.77 5.62
CA ALA A 11 -6.20 8.82 4.89
C ALA A 11 -7.54 9.48 4.49
N PHE A 12 -8.04 9.16 3.30
CA PHE A 12 -9.36 9.59 2.84
C PHE A 12 -10.04 8.46 2.06
N THR A 13 -11.35 8.29 2.24
CA THR A 13 -12.13 7.22 1.59
C THR A 13 -12.44 7.55 0.14
N PHE A 14 -12.90 6.55 -0.63
CA PHE A 14 -13.15 6.64 -2.07
C PHE A 14 -14.12 7.75 -2.48
N ASP A 15 -14.99 8.21 -1.56
CA ASP A 15 -15.99 9.22 -1.85
C ASP A 15 -15.60 10.65 -1.45
N THR A 16 -14.44 10.84 -0.83
CA THR A 16 -13.99 12.14 -0.30
C THR A 16 -13.76 13.17 -1.40
N TYR A 17 -13.07 12.79 -2.47
CA TYR A 17 -12.73 13.66 -3.60
C TYR A 17 -13.31 13.10 -4.89
N LYS A 18 -13.93 13.95 -5.71
CA LYS A 18 -14.61 13.54 -6.95
C LYS A 18 -13.79 13.77 -8.23
N ASN A 19 -12.61 14.40 -8.12
CA ASN A 19 -11.77 14.70 -9.27
C ASN A 19 -10.28 14.52 -8.95
N LYS A 20 -9.50 14.26 -9.99
CA LYS A 20 -8.05 13.99 -9.91
C LYS A 20 -7.26 15.13 -9.26
N LYS A 21 -7.65 16.39 -9.53
CA LYS A 21 -6.92 17.57 -9.03
C LYS A 21 -6.98 17.62 -7.52
N ASP A 22 -8.16 17.47 -6.94
CA ASP A 22 -8.37 17.57 -5.49
C ASP A 22 -7.80 16.33 -4.77
N THR A 23 -7.97 15.14 -5.35
CA THR A 23 -7.33 13.92 -4.82
C THR A 23 -5.81 14.07 -4.77
N LEU A 24 -5.20 14.60 -5.83
CA LEU A 24 -3.75 14.79 -5.89
C LEU A 24 -3.30 15.88 -4.91
N ALA A 25 -4.04 16.99 -4.79
CA ALA A 25 -3.72 18.06 -3.85
C ALA A 25 -3.78 17.56 -2.39
N ALA A 26 -4.77 16.75 -2.04
CA ALA A 26 -4.91 16.15 -0.72
C ALA A 26 -3.76 15.19 -0.42
N LEU A 27 -3.42 14.30 -1.37
CA LEU A 27 -2.31 13.36 -1.23
C LEU A 27 -0.97 14.08 -1.04
N LEU A 28 -0.71 15.14 -1.82
CA LEU A 28 0.52 15.94 -1.70
C LEU A 28 0.56 16.79 -0.43
N GLY A 29 -0.58 17.02 0.21
CA GLY A 29 -0.71 17.75 1.48
C GLY A 29 -0.46 16.88 2.71
N PHE A 30 -0.30 15.56 2.57
CA PHE A 30 -0.04 14.67 3.70
C PHE A 30 1.30 15.00 4.34
N VAL A 31 1.27 15.17 5.67
CA VAL A 31 2.48 15.35 6.47
C VAL A 31 3.09 13.98 6.70
N TRP A 32 4.28 13.77 6.15
CA TRP A 32 5.03 12.55 6.42
C TRP A 32 5.42 12.51 7.90
N ARG A 33 5.06 11.41 8.57
CA ARG A 33 5.31 11.22 9.99
C ARG A 33 6.44 10.22 10.17
N HIS A 34 7.41 10.60 10.99
CA HIS A 34 8.59 9.81 11.27
C HIS A 34 8.20 8.62 12.15
N GLY A 35 8.50 7.41 11.68
CA GLY A 35 8.40 6.17 12.45
C GLY A 35 9.78 5.53 12.64
N GLN A 36 9.99 4.83 13.76
CA GLN A 36 11.15 3.96 13.96
C GLN A 36 10.86 2.48 13.63
N SER A 37 9.60 2.14 13.34
CA SER A 37 9.14 0.80 12.97
C SER A 37 8.38 0.81 11.65
N THR A 38 8.33 -0.36 11.02
CA THR A 38 7.50 -0.66 9.84
C THR A 38 6.47 -1.68 10.31
N ASP A 39 5.23 -1.24 10.51
CA ASP A 39 4.14 -2.11 10.93
C ASP A 39 3.13 -2.29 9.80
N THR A 40 3.60 -2.87 8.68
CA THR A 40 2.84 -3.06 7.44
C THR A 40 1.49 -3.74 7.68
N GLY A 41 1.46 -4.76 8.54
CA GLY A 41 0.23 -5.48 8.89
C GLY A 41 -0.87 -4.57 9.46
N LEU A 42 -0.54 -3.57 10.29
CA LEU A 42 -1.54 -2.64 10.85
C LEU A 42 -2.19 -1.77 9.77
N GLY A 43 -1.40 -1.31 8.79
CA GLY A 43 -1.94 -0.56 7.65
C GLY A 43 -2.89 -1.40 6.80
N ILE A 44 -2.54 -2.68 6.59
CA ILE A 44 -3.40 -3.62 5.87
C ILE A 44 -4.68 -3.90 6.65
N ASP A 45 -4.61 -4.15 7.96
CA ASP A 45 -5.79 -4.35 8.82
C ASP A 45 -6.72 -3.13 8.75
N TYR A 46 -6.16 -1.93 8.88
CA TYR A 46 -6.94 -0.69 8.81
C TYR A 46 -7.65 -0.52 7.46
N MET A 47 -6.99 -0.84 6.35
CA MET A 47 -7.61 -0.88 5.03
C MET A 47 -8.78 -1.88 4.99
N VAL A 48 -8.54 -3.08 5.48
CA VAL A 48 -9.52 -4.18 5.49
C VAL A 48 -10.77 -3.80 6.29
N GLU A 49 -10.60 -3.07 7.39
CA GLU A 49 -11.69 -2.65 8.28
C GLU A 49 -12.42 -1.40 7.78
N ASN A 50 -11.71 -0.42 7.20
CA ASN A 50 -12.28 0.92 6.95
C ASN A 50 -12.54 1.22 5.47
N PHE A 51 -11.80 0.57 4.56
CA PHE A 51 -11.83 0.89 3.12
C PHE A 51 -12.53 -0.19 2.31
N LEU A 52 -12.17 -1.47 2.50
CA LEU A 52 -12.80 -2.56 1.74
C LEU A 52 -14.34 -2.57 1.86
N PRO A 53 -14.96 -2.34 3.04
CA PRO A 53 -16.42 -2.30 3.16
C PRO A 53 -17.08 -1.13 2.43
N GLN A 54 -16.33 -0.05 2.15
CA GLN A 54 -16.81 1.11 1.40
C GLN A 54 -16.57 0.96 -0.11
N GLY A 55 -15.94 -0.13 -0.53
CA GLY A 55 -15.74 -0.46 -1.92
C GLY A 55 -17.08 -0.68 -2.64
N ARG A 56 -17.20 -0.13 -3.84
CA ARG A 56 -18.38 -0.38 -4.69
C ARG A 56 -18.46 -1.86 -5.08
N PRO A 57 -19.63 -2.52 -5.02
CA PRO A 57 -19.77 -3.95 -5.32
C PRO A 57 -19.32 -4.35 -6.74
N ASN A 58 -19.56 -3.49 -7.73
CA ASN A 58 -19.20 -3.73 -9.14
C ASN A 58 -17.84 -3.13 -9.50
N ALA A 59 -16.92 -3.07 -8.54
CA ALA A 59 -15.59 -2.50 -8.72
C ALA A 59 -14.52 -3.45 -8.19
N ALA A 60 -13.42 -3.56 -8.94
CA ALA A 60 -12.24 -4.26 -8.45
C ALA A 60 -11.69 -3.54 -7.21
N GLN A 61 -11.39 -4.30 -6.16
CA GLN A 61 -10.75 -3.79 -4.96
C GLN A 61 -9.24 -4.03 -5.09
N LEU A 62 -8.47 -2.96 -5.29
CA LEU A 62 -7.02 -3.02 -5.45
C LEU A 62 -6.34 -2.34 -4.28
N ALA A 63 -5.41 -3.04 -3.63
CA ALA A 63 -4.54 -2.53 -2.59
C ALA A 63 -3.11 -2.48 -3.12
N ILE A 64 -2.44 -1.34 -2.99
CA ILE A 64 -1.03 -1.16 -3.31
C ILE A 64 -0.31 -0.90 -1.98
N VAL A 65 0.51 -1.84 -1.56
CA VAL A 65 1.34 -1.74 -0.36
C VAL A 65 2.74 -1.33 -0.78
N ILE A 66 3.22 -0.17 -0.31
CA ILE A 66 4.56 0.35 -0.60
C ILE A 66 5.34 0.33 0.71
N THR A 67 6.49 -0.35 0.72
CA THR A 67 7.39 -0.45 1.88
C THR A 67 8.85 -0.30 1.49
N ASP A 68 9.64 0.35 2.34
CA ASP A 68 11.10 0.52 2.16
C ASP A 68 11.95 -0.35 3.10
N GLY A 69 11.31 -1.19 3.91
CA GLY A 69 11.99 -2.09 4.83
C GLY A 69 11.13 -3.26 5.28
N ALA A 70 11.79 -4.24 5.90
CA ALA A 70 11.11 -5.37 6.52
C ALA A 70 10.20 -4.92 7.68
N SER A 71 8.99 -5.50 7.75
CA SER A 71 8.07 -5.32 8.86
C SER A 71 8.65 -5.85 10.17
N GLN A 72 8.31 -5.22 11.27
CA GLN A 72 8.67 -5.71 12.60
C GLN A 72 7.92 -7.00 12.97
N ASN A 73 6.81 -7.29 12.30
CA ASN A 73 6.05 -8.52 12.46
C ASN A 73 5.64 -9.09 11.09
N PRO A 74 6.55 -9.83 10.42
CA PRO A 74 6.29 -10.43 9.11
C PRO A 74 5.15 -11.45 9.13
N GLU A 75 5.00 -12.23 10.20
CA GLU A 75 3.91 -13.22 10.33
C GLU A 75 2.53 -12.54 10.38
N LYS A 76 2.39 -11.50 11.20
CA LYS A 76 1.18 -10.69 11.23
C LYS A 76 0.92 -10.04 9.87
N THR A 77 1.95 -9.50 9.24
CA THR A 77 1.84 -8.85 7.93
C THR A 77 1.32 -9.84 6.87
N ALA A 78 1.83 -11.07 6.85
CA ALA A 78 1.35 -12.13 5.97
C ALA A 78 -0.11 -12.50 6.26
N LEU A 79 -0.52 -12.59 7.54
CA LEU A 79 -1.90 -12.90 7.93
C LEU A 79 -2.89 -11.80 7.54
N SER A 80 -2.53 -10.54 7.79
CA SER A 80 -3.32 -9.36 7.40
C SER A 80 -3.48 -9.30 5.88
N ALA A 81 -2.41 -9.50 5.13
CA ALA A 81 -2.43 -9.52 3.67
C ALA A 81 -3.27 -10.67 3.11
N LYS A 82 -3.16 -11.87 3.72
CA LYS A 82 -4.02 -13.01 3.37
C LYS A 82 -5.49 -12.66 3.60
N THR A 83 -5.82 -12.04 4.72
CA THR A 83 -7.19 -11.63 5.04
C THR A 83 -7.74 -10.62 4.02
N ALA A 84 -6.92 -9.64 3.59
CA ALA A 84 -7.30 -8.72 2.52
C ALA A 84 -7.64 -9.46 1.22
N ARG A 85 -6.79 -10.41 0.81
CA ARG A 85 -7.01 -11.23 -0.40
C ARG A 85 -8.24 -12.14 -0.29
N ASP A 86 -8.43 -12.79 0.86
CA ASP A 86 -9.59 -13.63 1.13
C ASP A 86 -10.90 -12.82 1.10
N ARG A 87 -10.85 -11.51 1.39
CA ARG A 87 -11.97 -10.56 1.26
C ARG A 87 -12.13 -9.97 -0.15
N GLY A 88 -11.45 -10.52 -1.15
CA GLY A 88 -11.61 -10.16 -2.55
C GLY A 88 -10.74 -8.99 -3.02
N ALA A 89 -9.77 -8.54 -2.21
CA ALA A 89 -8.80 -7.53 -2.65
C ALA A 89 -7.68 -8.18 -3.48
N THR A 90 -7.35 -7.55 -4.61
CA THR A 90 -6.06 -7.78 -5.27
C THR A 90 -5.02 -6.93 -4.56
N VAL A 91 -3.91 -7.54 -4.11
CA VAL A 91 -2.84 -6.83 -3.39
C VAL A 91 -1.58 -6.81 -4.26
N LEU A 92 -1.08 -5.60 -4.54
CA LEU A 92 0.23 -5.34 -5.15
C LEU A 92 1.21 -4.93 -4.04
N ALA A 93 2.43 -5.44 -4.09
CA ALA A 93 3.48 -5.06 -3.16
C ALA A 93 4.60 -4.33 -3.92
N VAL A 94 5.04 -3.19 -3.38
CA VAL A 94 6.11 -2.37 -3.95
C VAL A 94 7.19 -2.19 -2.90
N GLY A 95 8.36 -2.81 -3.15
CA GLY A 95 9.55 -2.61 -2.34
C GLY A 95 10.37 -1.42 -2.85
N VAL A 96 10.85 -0.56 -1.96
CA VAL A 96 11.75 0.55 -2.31
C VAL A 96 13.04 0.47 -1.51
N GLY A 97 14.20 0.57 -2.15
CA GLY A 97 15.48 0.53 -1.45
C GLY A 97 16.07 -0.87 -1.29
N SER A 98 17.19 -0.94 -0.57
CA SER A 98 17.96 -2.17 -0.39
C SER A 98 17.61 -2.96 0.87
N SER A 99 16.76 -2.42 1.75
CA SER A 99 16.39 -3.02 3.04
C SER A 99 15.09 -3.85 2.98
N ILE A 100 14.62 -4.12 1.76
CA ILE A 100 13.39 -4.88 1.50
C ILE A 100 13.60 -6.39 1.70
N ASP A 101 12.53 -7.07 2.12
CA ASP A 101 12.46 -8.53 2.22
C ASP A 101 11.54 -9.07 1.13
N GLU A 102 12.10 -9.76 0.13
CA GLU A 102 11.32 -10.32 -0.98
C GLU A 102 10.32 -11.38 -0.53
N VAL A 103 10.62 -12.16 0.51
CA VAL A 103 9.68 -13.16 1.05
C VAL A 103 8.48 -12.45 1.68
N GLU A 104 8.73 -11.36 2.41
CA GLU A 104 7.65 -10.54 2.94
C GLU A 104 6.79 -9.91 1.84
N LEU A 105 7.41 -9.32 0.80
CA LEU A 105 6.68 -8.75 -0.34
C LEU A 105 5.82 -9.80 -1.06
N ASN A 106 6.37 -11.00 -1.27
CA ASN A 106 5.63 -12.12 -1.85
C ASN A 106 4.45 -12.56 -0.96
N ASN A 107 4.62 -12.58 0.35
CA ASN A 107 3.54 -12.87 1.30
C ASN A 107 2.45 -11.79 1.31
N ILE A 108 2.83 -10.52 1.12
CA ILE A 108 1.91 -9.40 0.99
C ILE A 108 1.10 -9.51 -0.31
N ALA A 109 1.76 -9.73 -1.45
CA ALA A 109 1.11 -9.80 -2.74
C ALA A 109 0.32 -11.11 -2.96
N GLY A 110 0.81 -12.23 -2.40
CA GLY A 110 0.26 -13.58 -2.61
C GLY A 110 0.43 -14.13 -4.03
N ASN A 111 1.07 -13.38 -4.92
CA ASN A 111 1.57 -13.82 -6.24
C ASN A 111 2.82 -12.99 -6.56
N PRO A 112 3.97 -13.62 -6.89
CA PRO A 112 5.18 -12.91 -7.29
C PRO A 112 5.00 -11.94 -8.47
N ASP A 113 4.09 -12.21 -9.40
CA ASP A 113 3.80 -11.34 -10.55
C ASP A 113 3.17 -9.98 -10.15
N ARG A 114 2.83 -9.83 -8.86
CA ARG A 114 2.26 -8.61 -8.26
C ARG A 114 3.24 -7.89 -7.34
N VAL A 115 4.52 -8.25 -7.40
CA VAL A 115 5.61 -7.63 -6.65
C VAL A 115 6.45 -6.77 -7.58
N LEU A 116 6.61 -5.49 -7.23
CA LEU A 116 7.49 -4.55 -7.91
C LEU A 116 8.57 -4.09 -6.96
N THR A 117 9.76 -3.81 -7.48
CA THR A 117 10.87 -3.25 -6.69
C THR A 117 11.50 -2.06 -7.39
N ALA A 118 11.88 -1.05 -6.60
CA ALA A 118 12.66 0.09 -7.05
C ALA A 118 13.88 0.26 -6.15
N SER A 119 15.04 0.57 -6.73
CA SER A 119 16.29 0.72 -5.96
C SER A 119 16.26 1.88 -4.96
N ASP A 120 15.44 2.90 -5.23
CA ASP A 120 15.26 4.09 -4.41
C ASP A 120 14.03 4.88 -4.88
N TYR A 121 13.63 5.89 -4.11
CA TYR A 121 12.46 6.71 -4.38
C TYR A 121 12.54 7.50 -5.72
N SER A 122 13.74 7.83 -6.22
CA SER A 122 13.90 8.51 -7.52
C SER A 122 13.57 7.59 -8.70
N LYS A 123 13.64 6.27 -8.49
CA LYS A 123 13.33 5.24 -9.48
C LYS A 123 11.89 4.77 -9.46
N LEU A 124 11.01 5.33 -8.62
CA LEU A 124 9.57 5.02 -8.69
C LEU A 124 8.96 5.27 -10.07
N ASN A 125 9.50 6.22 -10.84
CA ASN A 125 9.08 6.45 -12.22
C ASN A 125 9.37 5.29 -13.16
N SER A 126 10.37 4.43 -12.90
CA SER A 126 10.68 3.30 -13.77
C SER A 126 9.66 2.16 -13.64
N ILE A 127 9.05 1.98 -12.47
CA ILE A 127 8.03 0.95 -12.23
C ILE A 127 6.61 1.44 -12.51
N LYS A 128 6.45 2.72 -12.90
CA LYS A 128 5.14 3.35 -13.10
C LYS A 128 4.31 2.65 -14.19
N HIS A 129 4.93 2.29 -15.31
CA HIS A 129 4.22 1.64 -16.41
C HIS A 129 3.71 0.26 -16.01
N GLU A 130 4.58 -0.53 -15.39
CA GLU A 130 4.23 -1.87 -14.90
C GLU A 130 3.15 -1.82 -13.81
N LEU A 131 3.24 -0.85 -12.90
CA LEU A 131 2.19 -0.62 -11.90
C LEU A 131 0.85 -0.27 -12.56
N ILE A 132 0.85 0.58 -13.60
CA ILE A 132 -0.36 0.92 -14.35
C ILE A 132 -0.96 -0.34 -14.98
N ASP A 133 -0.14 -1.17 -15.63
CA ASP A 133 -0.60 -2.39 -16.29
C ASP A 133 -1.23 -3.38 -15.29
N LEU A 134 -0.58 -3.57 -14.12
CA LEU A 134 -1.09 -4.39 -13.02
C LEU A 134 -2.33 -3.80 -12.33
N THR A 135 -2.56 -2.49 -12.42
CA THR A 135 -3.77 -1.85 -11.88
C THR A 135 -4.95 -1.89 -12.85
N CYS A 136 -4.70 -2.06 -14.14
CA CYS A 136 -5.70 -2.02 -15.21
C CYS A 136 -6.32 -3.39 -15.52
N VAL A 137 -6.35 -4.32 -14.55
CA VAL A 137 -6.90 -5.67 -14.75
C VAL A 137 -8.41 -5.59 -14.93
N GLY A 138 -8.86 -5.73 -16.18
CA GLY A 138 -10.27 -5.76 -16.55
C GLY A 138 -10.79 -4.37 -16.96
N SER A 139 -10.66 -4.05 -18.24
CA SER A 139 -11.15 -2.82 -18.90
C SER A 139 -12.67 -2.61 -18.87
N GLU A 140 -13.41 -3.31 -18.01
CA GLU A 140 -14.87 -3.34 -17.97
C GLU A 140 -15.45 -2.78 -16.65
N TYR A 141 -14.64 -2.67 -15.58
CA TYR A 141 -15.12 -2.23 -14.25
C TYR A 141 -14.30 -1.06 -13.68
N LYS A 142 -14.98 -0.20 -12.91
CA LYS A 142 -14.30 0.86 -12.14
C LYS A 142 -13.43 0.19 -11.06
N THR A 143 -12.24 0.71 -10.79
CA THR A 143 -11.35 0.17 -9.73
C THR A 143 -11.36 1.10 -8.53
N ASN A 144 -11.42 0.54 -7.32
CA ASN A 144 -11.10 1.27 -6.10
C ASN A 144 -9.65 0.96 -5.74
N VAL A 145 -8.80 1.99 -5.71
CA VAL A 145 -7.37 1.86 -5.43
C VAL A 145 -7.09 2.40 -4.04
N PHE A 146 -6.50 1.56 -3.19
CA PHE A 146 -6.00 1.92 -1.87
C PHE A 146 -4.48 1.89 -1.86
N PHE A 147 -3.85 2.86 -1.18
CA PHE A 147 -2.41 2.90 -0.96
C PHE A 147 -2.13 2.73 0.54
N ALA A 148 -1.44 1.66 0.92
CA ALA A 148 -0.79 1.54 2.23
C ALA A 148 0.68 1.89 2.06
N LEU A 149 1.10 3.00 2.64
CA LEU A 149 2.50 3.42 2.68
C LEU A 149 3.04 3.12 4.08
N SER A 150 4.08 2.29 4.16
CA SER A 150 4.88 2.12 5.37
C SER A 150 6.32 2.46 5.04
N ALA A 151 6.97 3.32 5.83
CA ALA A 151 8.36 3.69 5.58
C ALA A 151 9.14 3.77 6.90
N LYS A 152 10.34 3.19 6.93
CA LYS A 152 11.32 3.32 8.00
C LYS A 152 12.33 4.39 7.59
N HIS A 153 12.52 5.40 8.43
CA HIS A 153 13.71 6.23 8.30
C HIS A 153 14.92 5.53 8.93
N CYS A 154 15.94 5.19 8.14
CA CYS A 154 17.27 4.90 8.68
C CYS A 154 17.94 6.23 9.06
N SER A 155 18.02 6.55 10.35
CA SER A 155 18.97 7.56 10.82
C SER A 155 20.39 7.03 10.62
N LEU A 156 21.14 7.63 9.69
CA LEU A 156 22.59 7.49 9.63
C LEU A 156 23.16 8.15 10.89
N ASN A 157 23.71 7.35 11.79
CA ASN A 157 24.74 7.81 12.74
C ASN A 157 26.10 7.54 12.13
#